data_AF-A0A2E8E188-F1
#
_entry.id   AF-A0A2E8E188-F1
#
_cell.length_a   1.000
_cell.length_b   1.000
_cell.length_c   1.000
_cell.angle_alpha   90.00
_cell.angle_beta   90.00
_cell.angle_gamma   90.00
#
_symmetry.space_group_name_H-M   'P 1'
#
loop_
_entity.id
_entity.type
_entity.pdbx_description
1 polymer ?
#
loop_
_entity_poly.entity_id
_entity_poly.type
_entity_poly.pdbx_seq_one_letter_code
_entity_poly.pdbx_strand_id
1 'polypeptide(L)' 'MTWDSEIKGFGVRVSPAGTKSFIVKYRLPTGRVRWATIDRVGVVTLDQARRRARQLLGVVSAGDDPLRRKDVARGAPTLA' A
#
# COMPACT_ATOMS: atom_id res chain seq x y z
N MET A 1 -7.34 -11.33 -2.97
CA MET A 1 -6.09 -10.52 -3.01
C MET A 1 -4.92 -11.47 -3.11
N THR A 2 -3.81 -11.02 -3.70
CA THR A 2 -2.60 -11.83 -3.87
C THR A 2 -1.42 -11.08 -3.27
N TRP A 3 -0.57 -11.77 -2.50
CA TRP A 3 0.62 -11.18 -1.88
C TRP A 3 1.86 -11.47 -2.72
N ASP A 4 2.77 -10.51 -2.72
CA ASP A 4 4.09 -10.66 -3.29
C ASP A 4 4.97 -11.49 -2.34
N SER A 5 5.79 -12.37 -2.90
CA SER A 5 6.69 -13.25 -2.14
C SER A 5 7.98 -12.56 -1.69
N GLU A 6 8.40 -11.49 -2.37
CA GLU A 6 9.64 -10.78 -2.07
C GLU A 6 9.43 -9.70 -1.01
N ILE A 7 8.29 -8.99 -1.04
CA ILE A 7 8.00 -7.90 -0.11
C ILE A 7 6.83 -8.28 0.79
N LYS A 8 7.15 -8.63 2.04
CA LYS A 8 6.14 -8.94 3.07
C LYS A 8 5.18 -7.77 3.25
N GLY A 9 3.89 -8.07 3.14
CA GLY A 9 2.84 -7.08 3.27
C GLY A 9 2.56 -6.29 1.99
N PHE A 10 3.30 -6.46 0.88
CA PHE A 10 2.93 -5.88 -0.42
C PHE A 10 2.13 -6.87 -1.26
N GLY A 11 1.11 -6.40 -1.95
CA GLY A 11 0.26 -7.25 -2.77
C GLY A 11 -0.66 -6.49 -3.72
N VAL A 12 -1.53 -7.25 -4.39
CA VAL A 12 -2.57 -6.74 -5.29
C VAL A 12 -3.95 -7.10 -4.76
N ARG A 13 -4.81 -6.09 -4.62
CA ARG A 13 -6.24 -6.25 -4.35
C ARG A 13 -7.01 -6.04 -5.64
N VAL A 14 -7.98 -6.92 -5.90
CA VAL A 14 -8.94 -6.79 -6.99
C VAL A 14 -10.27 -6.39 -6.37
N SER A 15 -10.89 -5.31 -6.88
CA SER A 15 -12.24 -4.93 -6.48
C SER A 15 -13.28 -5.85 -7.14
N PRO A 16 -14.54 -5.89 -6.64
CA PRO A 16 -15.62 -6.63 -7.31
C PRO A 16 -15.81 -6.21 -8.77
N ALA A 17 -15.58 -4.94 -9.09
CA ALA A 17 -15.62 -4.39 -10.44
C ALA A 17 -14.37 -4.74 -11.32
N GLY A 18 -13.47 -5.60 -10.83
CA GLY A 18 -12.29 -6.04 -11.58
C GLY A 18 -11.10 -5.07 -11.58
N THR A 19 -11.20 -3.91 -10.92
CA THR A 19 -10.08 -2.97 -10.80
C THR A 19 -9.00 -3.56 -9.90
N LYS A 20 -7.76 -3.60 -10.39
CA LYS A 20 -6.61 -4.11 -9.65
C LYS A 20 -5.79 -2.95 -9.10
N SER A 21 -5.45 -3.00 -7.81
CA SER A 21 -4.63 -1.99 -7.14
C SER A 21 -3.52 -2.63 -6.32
N PHE A 22 -2.34 -2.04 -6.38
CA PHE A 22 -1.22 -2.36 -5.52
C PHE A 22 -1.46 -1.81 -4.12
N ILE A 23 -1.20 -2.63 -3.09
CA ILE A 23 -1.45 -2.33 -1.69
C ILE A 23 -0.27 -2.76 -0.83
N VAL A 24 -0.12 -2.11 0.33
CA VAL A 24 0.83 -2.47 1.39
C VAL A 24 0.09 -2.54 2.71
N LYS A 25 0.18 -3.68 3.38
CA LYS A 25 -0.23 -3.91 4.76
C LYS A 25 0.99 -3.80 5.65
N TYR A 26 0.92 -2.93 6.64
CA TYR A 26 2.00 -2.74 7.61
C TYR A 26 1.45 -2.58 9.03
N ARG A 27 2.33 -2.75 10.01
CA ARG A 27 2.02 -2.57 11.43
C ARG A 27 2.78 -1.35 11.95
N LEU A 28 2.07 -0.46 12.63
CA LEU A 28 2.67 0.67 13.33
C LEU A 28 3.28 0.22 14.67
N PRO A 29 4.24 0.98 15.22
CA PRO A 29 4.76 0.73 16.56
C PRO A 29 3.68 0.67 17.65
N THR A 30 2.56 1.37 17.45
CA THR A 30 1.37 1.34 18.32
C THR A 30 0.58 0.02 18.27
N GLY A 31 1.06 -0.99 17.52
CA GLY A 31 0.42 -2.28 17.34
C GLY A 31 -0.69 -2.29 16.28
N ARG A 32 -1.16 -1.11 15.84
CA ARG A 32 -2.23 -0.97 14.85
C ARG A 32 -1.77 -1.45 13.46
N VAL A 33 -2.63 -2.20 12.78
CA VAL A 33 -2.40 -2.62 11.39
C VAL A 33 -3.09 -1.65 10.45
N ARG A 34 -2.38 -1.19 9.42
CA ARG A 34 -2.88 -0.28 8.39
C ARG A 34 -2.65 -0.84 7.00
N TRP A 35 -3.47 -0.35 6.07
CA TRP A 35 -3.38 -0.66 4.65
C TRP A 35 -3.18 0.64 3.88
N ALA A 36 -2.16 0.69 3.04
CA ALA A 36 -1.91 1.79 2.12
C ALA A 36 -2.07 1.30 0.68
N THR A 37 -2.89 2.00 -0.11
CA THR A 37 -2.93 1.79 -1.56
C THR A 37 -1.79 2.56 -2.21
N ILE A 38 -1.00 1.88 -3.04
CA ILE A 38 0.07 2.51 -3.82
C ILE A 38 -0.54 3.18 -5.05
N ASP A 39 -1.05 2.39 -5.99
CA ASP A 39 -1.72 2.84 -7.21
C ASP A 39 -2.42 1.68 -7.92
N ARG A 40 -3.19 1.99 -8.97
CA ARG A 40 -3.82 0.98 -9.83
C ARG A 40 -2.78 0.24 -10.67
N VAL A 41 -3.01 -1.05 -10.88
CA VAL A 41 -2.24 -1.86 -11.83
C VAL A 41 -2.49 -1.31 -13.24
N GLY A 42 -1.41 -1.09 -14.00
CA GLY A 42 -1.45 -0.47 -15.32
C GLY A 42 -1.13 1.04 -15.32
N VAL A 43 -1.36 1.74 -14.19
CA VAL A 43 -0.87 3.12 -14.01
C VAL A 43 0.59 3.12 -13.60
N VAL A 44 0.98 2.14 -12.77
CA VAL A 44 2.37 1.88 -12.41
C VAL A 44 2.73 0.44 -12.71
N THR A 45 4.00 0.20 -13.02
CA THR A 45 4.54 -1.15 -13.20
C THR A 45 4.71 -1.85 -11.85
N LEU A 46 4.79 -3.18 -11.87
CA LEU A 46 5.04 -3.98 -10.66
C LEU A 46 6.32 -3.51 -9.94
N ASP A 47 7.39 -3.29 -10.69
CA ASP A 47 8.68 -2.88 -10.16
C ASP A 47 8.62 -1.46 -9.53
N GLN A 48 7.93 -0.52 -10.16
CA GLN A 48 7.65 0.79 -9.57
C GLN A 48 6.83 0.67 -8.28
N ALA A 49 5.82 -0.19 -8.26
CA ALA A 49 5.00 -0.44 -7.08
C ALA A 49 5.84 -1.07 -5.96
N ARG A 50 6.72 -2.02 -6.26
CA ARG A 50 7.67 -2.64 -5.32
C ARG A 50 8.61 -1.60 -4.71
N ARG A 51 9.20 -0.71 -5.51
CA ARG A 51 10.03 0.39 -4.99
C ARG A 51 9.27 1.29 -4.02
N ARG A 52 8.05 1.71 -4.40
CA ARG A 52 7.20 2.53 -3.53
C ARG A 52 6.78 1.80 -2.26
N ALA A 53 6.54 0.49 -2.34
CA ALA A 53 6.24 -0.34 -1.18
C ALA A 53 7.41 -0.36 -0.20
N ARG A 54 8.65 -0.58 -0.69
CA ARG A 54 9.86 -0.54 0.15
C ARG A 54 10.05 0.82 0.82
N GLN A 55 9.82 1.91 0.09
CA GLN A 55 9.89 3.26 0.66
C GLN A 55 8.87 3.46 1.78
N LEU A 56 7.61 3.06 1.57
CA LEU A 56 6.56 3.15 2.59
C LEU A 56 6.92 2.33 3.82
N LEU A 57 7.38 1.09 3.64
CA LEU A 57 7.79 0.22 4.74
C LEU A 57 9.03 0.77 5.47
N GLY A 58 9.98 1.38 4.76
CA GLY A 58 11.13 2.04 5.38
C GLY A 58 10.73 3.18 6.31
N VAL A 59 9.75 4.00 5.92
CA VAL A 59 9.19 5.06 6.78
C VAL A 59 8.53 4.47 8.03
N VAL A 60 7.77 3.38 7.88
CA VAL A 60 7.15 2.67 9.01
C VAL A 60 8.19 2.09 9.95
N SER A 61 9.26 1.50 9.40
CA SER A 61 10.38 0.97 10.18
C SER A 61 11.13 2.07 10.94
N ALA A 62 11.16 3.30 10.43
CA ALA A 62 11.69 4.46 11.13
C ALA A 62 10.76 4.99 12.24
N GLY A 63 9.60 4.36 12.46
CA GLY A 63 8.63 4.74 13.48
C GLY A 63 7.59 5.77 13.02
N ASP A 64 7.68 6.22 11.77
CA ASP A 64 6.75 7.20 11.19
C ASP A 64 5.56 6.51 10.50
N ASP A 65 4.38 7.13 10.56
CA ASP A 65 3.22 6.67 9.79
C ASP A 65 3.16 7.35 8.41
N PRO A 66 3.45 6.64 7.30
CA PRO A 66 3.42 7.24 5.97
C PRO A 66 2.01 7.65 5.52
N LEU A 67 0.95 7.09 6.12
CA LEU A 67 -0.42 7.51 5.82
C LEU A 67 -0.76 8.85 6.47
N ARG A 68 -0.11 9.21 7.59
CA ARG A 68 -0.30 10.51 8.25
C ARG A 68 0.07 11.70 7.34
N ARG A 69 0.98 11.49 6.38
CA ARG A 69 1.33 12.50 5.35
C ARG A 69 0.54 12.37 4.05
N LYS A 70 0.00 11.18 3.73
CA LYS A 70 -0.72 10.91 2.47
C LYS A 70 -2.21 11.22 2.52
N ASP A 71 -2.84 11.30 3.69
CA ASP A 71 -4.25 11.69 3.84
C ASP A 71 -4.56 13.06 3.24
N VAL A 72 -3.56 13.94 3.09
CA VAL A 72 -3.74 15.28 2.48
C VAL A 72 -3.89 15.23 0.95
N ALA A 73 -3.48 14.14 0.28
CA ALA A 73 -3.31 14.13 -1.18
C ALA A 73 -4.33 13.31 -1.98
N ARG A 74 -5.18 12.46 -1.38
CA ARG A 74 -6.13 11.64 -2.16
C ARG A 74 -7.45 11.38 -1.43
N GLY A 75 -8.41 12.27 -1.64
CA GLY A 75 -9.84 11.96 -1.57
C GLY A 75 -10.27 11.00 -2.70
N ALA A 76 -9.82 9.75 -2.66
CA ALA A 76 -10.29 8.69 -3.56
C ALA A 76 -10.85 7.53 -2.71
N PRO A 77 -12.09 7.07 -2.97
CA PRO A 77 -12.92 6.38 -1.99
C PRO A 77 -12.34 5.03 -1.58
N THR A 78 -12.19 4.88 -0.27
CA THR A 78 -11.99 3.59 0.40
C THR A 78 -13.30 2.81 0.31
N LEU A 79 -13.44 1.98 -0.72
CA LEU A 79 -14.60 1.10 -0.88
C LEU A 79 -14.52 -0.09 0.09
N ALA A 80 -15.52 -0.15 0.97
CA ALA A 80 -15.99 -1.32 1.69
C ALA A 80 -16.45 -2.42 0.72
#